data_AF-A0A536JZX0-F1
#
_entry.id   AF-A0A536JZX0-F1
#
_cell.length_a   1.000
_cell.length_b   1.000
_cell.length_c   1.000
_cell.angle_alpha   90.00
_cell.angle_beta   90.00
_cell.angle_gamma   90.00
#
_symmetry.space_group_name_H-M   'P 1'
#
loop_
_entity.id
_entity.type
_entity.pdbx_description
1 polymer ?
#
loop_
_entity_poly.entity_id
_entity_poly.type
_entity_poly.pdbx_seq_one_letter_code
_entity_poly.pdbx_strand_id
1 'polypeptide(L)'
;MTSHVRSSTCSRRPSRPWPATVWRPPRLVSNPVRPLPALPAELRAHLPAELRGLRRDGVRLMVVDRGAQSIRHSRFIELGSFLRAGDLLVVNRSRTMPAAVPAYRQDGELVQLRLCVRHVEEWHVLCVEPDPPHRNVALREGERLQVAGDETAVRGRRADLPLLWRIDPLREGL
;
A
#
# COMPACT_ATOMS: atom_id res chain seq x y z
N MET A 1 42.46 7.71 -11.78
CA MET A 1 41.47 7.43 -12.85
C MET A 1 40.10 7.86 -12.35
N THR A 2 39.71 9.08 -12.69
CA THR A 2 38.48 9.76 -12.24
C THR A 2 37.31 9.35 -13.14
N SER A 3 36.23 8.82 -12.56
CA SER A 3 35.01 8.48 -13.30
C SER A 3 34.14 9.72 -13.48
N HIS A 4 33.77 10.01 -14.72
CA HIS A 4 32.82 11.06 -15.05
C HIS A 4 31.40 10.49 -14.98
N VAL A 5 30.62 10.94 -13.98
CA VAL A 5 29.17 10.78 -13.96
C VAL A 5 28.59 11.84 -14.89
N ARG A 6 28.02 11.42 -16.03
CA ARG A 6 27.26 12.33 -16.91
C ARG A 6 25.89 12.59 -16.28
N SER A 7 25.68 13.81 -15.82
CA SER A 7 24.38 14.35 -15.43
C SER A 7 23.54 14.60 -16.69
N SER A 8 22.56 13.73 -16.95
CA SER A 8 21.54 13.95 -17.97
C SER A 8 20.44 14.86 -17.39
N THR A 9 20.48 16.15 -17.74
CA THR A 9 19.38 17.10 -17.48
C THR A 9 18.14 16.71 -18.27
N CYS A 10 17.14 16.17 -17.58
CA CYS A 10 15.81 15.93 -18.12
C CYS A 10 15.11 17.28 -18.33
N SER A 11 14.91 17.67 -19.60
CA SER A 11 14.14 18.87 -19.93
C SER A 11 12.68 18.69 -19.52
N ARG A 12 12.22 19.46 -18.52
CA ARG A 12 10.81 19.50 -18.13
C ARG A 12 10.02 20.24 -19.20
N ARG A 13 9.36 19.49 -20.09
CA ARG A 13 8.25 20.07 -20.88
C ARG A 13 7.07 20.35 -19.93
N PRO A 14 6.36 21.48 -20.08
CA PRO A 14 5.18 21.77 -19.28
C PRO A 14 4.11 20.70 -19.54
N SER A 15 3.67 20.03 -18.48
CA SER A 15 2.61 19.03 -18.53
C SER A 15 1.27 19.73 -18.80
N ARG A 16 0.53 19.28 -19.82
CA ARG A 16 -0.89 19.63 -19.96
C ARG A 16 -1.64 19.19 -18.69
N PRO A 17 -2.58 20.00 -18.18
CA PRO A 17 -3.43 19.58 -17.07
C PRO A 17 -4.23 18.35 -17.49
N TRP A 18 -4.28 17.36 -16.60
CA TRP A 18 -5.05 16.15 -16.82
C TRP A 18 -6.53 16.54 -16.90
N PRO A 19 -7.31 16.06 -17.90
CA PRO A 19 -8.74 16.22 -17.85
C PRO A 19 -9.25 15.56 -16.56
N ALA A 20 -10.17 16.22 -15.87
CA ALA A 20 -10.83 15.71 -14.67
C ALA A 20 -11.73 14.51 -15.05
N THR A 21 -11.12 13.38 -15.39
CA THR A 21 -11.83 12.12 -15.55
C THR A 21 -12.21 11.67 -14.16
N VAL A 22 -13.48 11.85 -13.80
CA VAL A 22 -14.08 11.26 -12.60
C VAL A 22 -13.79 9.76 -12.65
N TRP A 23 -12.89 9.29 -11.79
CA TRP A 23 -12.68 7.87 -11.59
C TRP A 23 -14.01 7.26 -11.14
N ARG A 24 -14.63 6.48 -12.02
CA ARG A 24 -15.76 5.64 -11.67
C ARG A 24 -15.20 4.30 -11.23
N PRO A 25 -15.28 3.93 -9.94
CA PRO A 25 -14.83 2.61 -9.53
C PRO A 25 -15.58 1.55 -10.35
N PRO A 26 -14.90 0.50 -10.83
CA PRO A 26 -15.60 -0.62 -11.45
C PRO A 26 -16.61 -1.17 -10.45
N ARG A 27 -17.84 -1.46 -10.91
CA ARG A 27 -18.81 -2.16 -10.06
C ARG A 27 -18.16 -3.48 -9.64
N LEU A 28 -17.94 -3.66 -8.34
CA LEU A 28 -17.56 -4.94 -7.77
C LEU A 28 -18.73 -5.90 -8.04
N VAL A 29 -18.61 -6.69 -9.11
CA VAL A 29 -19.55 -7.76 -9.38
C VAL A 29 -19.30 -8.81 -8.31
N SER A 30 -20.26 -9.06 -7.43
CA SER A 30 -20.22 -10.17 -6.48
C SER A 30 -20.38 -11.47 -7.27
N ASN A 31 -19.32 -11.89 -7.94
CA ASN A 31 -19.30 -13.21 -8.56
C ASN A 31 -19.06 -14.21 -7.41
N PRO A 32 -19.87 -15.28 -7.26
CA PRO A 32 -19.56 -16.32 -6.29
C PRO A 32 -18.15 -16.85 -6.60
N VAL A 33 -17.23 -16.67 -5.66
CA VAL A 33 -15.88 -17.21 -5.78
C VAL A 33 -16.00 -18.71 -5.66
N ARG A 34 -16.00 -19.42 -6.80
CA ARG A 34 -15.90 -20.87 -6.82
C ARG A 34 -14.54 -21.22 -6.19
N PRO A 35 -14.47 -22.14 -5.22
CA PRO A 35 -13.19 -22.58 -4.68
C PRO A 35 -12.33 -23.12 -5.82
N LEU A 36 -11.13 -22.56 -5.95
CA LEU A 36 -10.13 -23.06 -6.89
C LEU A 36 -9.68 -24.45 -6.42
N PRO A 37 -9.34 -25.38 -7.34
CA PRO A 37 -8.74 -26.64 -6.96
C PRO A 37 -7.44 -26.42 -6.18
N ALA A 38 -7.05 -27.41 -5.37
CA ALA A 38 -5.81 -27.34 -4.61
C ALA A 38 -4.62 -27.12 -5.56
N LEU A 39 -3.84 -26.07 -5.31
CA LEU A 39 -2.62 -25.77 -6.07
C LEU A 39 -1.53 -26.80 -5.70
N PRO A 40 -0.98 -27.57 -6.65
CA PRO A 40 0.14 -28.46 -6.40
C PRO A 40 1.34 -27.71 -5.80
N ALA A 41 2.06 -28.35 -4.89
CA ALA A 41 3.14 -27.69 -4.14
C ALA A 41 4.28 -27.23 -5.05
N GLU A 42 4.59 -28.01 -6.07
CA GLU A 42 5.62 -27.76 -7.08
C GLU A 42 5.35 -26.51 -7.94
N LEU A 43 4.10 -26.02 -7.99
CA LEU A 43 3.75 -24.79 -8.70
C LEU A 43 3.89 -23.53 -7.82
N ARG A 44 4.15 -23.68 -6.53
CA ARG A 44 4.37 -22.55 -5.62
C ARG A 44 5.80 -22.06 -5.75
N ALA A 45 5.96 -20.76 -6.03
CA ALA A 45 7.27 -20.13 -5.97
C ALA A 45 7.67 -19.88 -4.52
N HIS A 46 8.68 -20.61 -4.03
CA HIS A 46 9.22 -20.43 -2.67
C HIS A 46 10.37 -19.43 -2.60
N LEU A 47 10.97 -19.12 -3.76
CA LEU A 47 12.09 -18.21 -3.88
C LEU A 47 11.80 -17.19 -4.99
N PRO A 48 12.30 -15.95 -4.84
CA PRO A 48 12.27 -14.96 -5.92
C PRO A 48 13.02 -15.46 -7.16
N ALA A 49 12.70 -14.88 -8.33
CA ALA A 49 13.19 -15.35 -9.62
C ALA A 49 14.73 -15.38 -9.70
N GLU A 50 15.38 -14.40 -9.09
CA GLU A 50 16.83 -14.21 -9.08
C GLU A 50 17.55 -15.35 -8.34
N LEU A 51 16.98 -15.81 -7.22
CA LEU A 51 17.50 -16.96 -6.47
C LEU A 51 17.21 -18.31 -7.14
N ARG A 52 16.45 -18.29 -8.24
CA ARG A 52 16.17 -19.45 -9.09
C ARG A 52 16.94 -19.40 -10.42
N GLY A 53 17.89 -18.47 -10.57
CA GLY A 53 18.71 -18.32 -11.78
C GLY A 53 18.04 -17.57 -12.93
N LEU A 54 16.94 -16.86 -12.67
CA LEU A 54 16.22 -16.05 -13.67
C LEU A 54 16.42 -14.56 -13.40
N ARG A 55 16.45 -13.74 -14.44
CA ARG A 55 16.22 -12.30 -14.28
C ARG A 55 14.80 -12.05 -13.77
N ARG A 56 14.58 -10.95 -13.04
CA ARG A 56 13.27 -10.55 -12.52
C ARG A 56 12.19 -10.43 -13.61
N ASP A 57 12.56 -9.88 -14.76
CA ASP A 57 11.69 -9.75 -15.95
C ASP A 57 11.60 -11.03 -16.79
N GLY A 58 12.36 -12.07 -16.45
CA GLY A 58 12.34 -13.37 -17.11
C GLY A 58 11.16 -14.28 -16.73
N VAL A 59 10.34 -13.88 -15.77
CA VAL A 59 9.18 -14.64 -15.28
C VAL A 59 8.05 -14.71 -16.31
N ARG A 60 7.17 -15.72 -16.17
CA ARG A 60 5.98 -15.87 -17.02
C ARG A 60 4.97 -14.76 -16.74
N LEU A 61 4.34 -14.25 -17.79
CA LEU A 61 3.23 -13.29 -17.75
C LEU A 61 1.99 -13.94 -18.37
N MET A 62 0.89 -14.00 -17.63
CA MET A 62 -0.42 -14.41 -18.16
C MET A 62 -1.20 -13.16 -18.55
N VAL A 63 -1.58 -13.07 -19.82
CA VAL A 63 -2.38 -11.96 -20.36
C VAL A 63 -3.80 -12.46 -20.58
N VAL A 64 -4.76 -11.79 -19.95
CA VAL A 64 -6.18 -12.11 -20.06
C VAL A 64 -6.89 -10.98 -20.80
N ASP A 65 -7.37 -11.26 -22.01
CA ASP A 65 -8.23 -10.35 -22.74
C ASP A 65 -9.69 -10.63 -22.36
N ARG A 66 -10.29 -9.70 -21.61
CA ARG A 66 -11.68 -9.83 -21.16
C ARG A 66 -12.70 -9.63 -22.27
N GLY A 67 -12.39 -8.80 -23.27
CA GLY A 67 -13.31 -8.52 -24.37
C GLY A 67 -13.35 -9.66 -25.38
N ALA A 68 -12.19 -10.22 -25.68
CA ALA A 68 -12.06 -11.39 -26.56
C ALA A 68 -12.22 -12.74 -25.82
N GLN A 69 -12.39 -12.71 -24.49
CA GLN A 69 -12.43 -13.90 -23.62
C GLN A 69 -11.26 -14.89 -23.89
N SER A 70 -10.06 -14.36 -24.10
CA SER A 70 -8.89 -15.16 -24.46
C SER A 70 -7.76 -15.05 -23.45
N ILE A 71 -6.91 -16.08 -23.41
CA ILE A 71 -5.72 -16.15 -22.55
C ILE A 71 -4.50 -16.33 -23.44
N ARG A 72 -3.47 -15.53 -23.19
CA ARG A 72 -2.15 -15.66 -23.83
C ARG A 72 -1.06 -15.79 -22.78
N HIS A 73 -0.12 -16.70 -23.03
CA HIS A 73 1.10 -16.80 -22.23
C HIS A 73 2.22 -15.98 -22.88
N SER A 74 2.89 -15.17 -22.06
CA SER A 74 4.02 -14.34 -22.45
C SER A 74 5.09 -14.35 -21.35
N ARG A 75 6.07 -13.45 -21.43
CA ARG A 75 7.07 -13.18 -20.38
C ARG A 75 6.97 -11.73 -19.93
N PHE A 76 7.40 -11.44 -18.70
CA PHE A 76 7.28 -10.09 -18.13
C PHE A 76 8.12 -9.06 -18.89
N ILE A 77 9.24 -9.47 -19.51
CA ILE A 77 10.04 -8.63 -20.41
C ILE A 77 9.22 -8.06 -21.60
N GLU A 78 8.16 -8.75 -22.02
CA GLU A 78 7.27 -8.33 -23.11
C GLU A 78 6.14 -7.41 -22.64
N LEU A 79 6.09 -7.01 -21.36
CA LEU A 79 5.00 -6.20 -20.81
C LEU A 79 4.73 -4.93 -21.64
N GLY A 80 5.79 -4.29 -22.14
CA GLY A 80 5.68 -3.10 -22.98
C GLY A 80 4.86 -3.31 -24.26
N SER A 81 4.83 -4.52 -24.83
CA SER A 81 4.04 -4.84 -26.04
C SER A 81 2.53 -4.85 -25.80
N PHE A 82 2.10 -4.93 -24.54
CA PHE A 82 0.69 -4.91 -24.13
C PHE A 82 0.22 -3.54 -23.65
N LEU A 83 1.11 -2.54 -23.64
CA LEU A 83 0.80 -1.17 -23.26
C LEU A 83 0.71 -0.29 -24.51
N ARG A 84 -0.18 0.69 -24.48
CA ARG A 84 -0.33 1.69 -25.54
C ARG A 84 0.27 3.02 -25.10
N ALA A 85 0.67 3.83 -26.06
CA ALA A 85 1.06 5.20 -25.78
C ALA A 85 -0.10 5.95 -25.09
N GLY A 86 0.17 6.56 -23.94
CA GLY A 86 -0.83 7.23 -23.11
C GLY A 86 -1.32 6.41 -21.92
N ASP A 87 -0.98 5.11 -21.83
CA ASP A 87 -1.28 4.31 -20.63
C ASP A 87 -0.46 4.79 -19.42
N LEU A 88 -1.08 4.77 -18.24
CA LEU A 88 -0.43 5.08 -16.97
C LEU A 88 -0.07 3.80 -16.20
N LEU A 89 1.22 3.56 -16.02
CA LEU A 89 1.69 2.52 -15.11
C LEU A 89 1.84 3.08 -13.69
N VAL A 90 0.92 2.69 -12.79
CA VAL A 90 1.00 3.03 -11.37
C VAL A 90 1.76 1.94 -10.63
N VAL A 91 2.96 2.26 -10.17
CA VAL A 91 3.80 1.33 -9.39
C VAL A 91 3.65 1.63 -7.91
N ASN A 92 3.30 0.60 -7.12
CA ASN A 92 3.30 0.72 -5.67
C ASN A 92 4.74 0.70 -5.15
N ARG A 93 5.17 1.81 -4.54
CA ARG A 93 6.42 1.88 -3.78
C ARG A 93 6.08 1.91 -2.29
N SER A 94 6.14 0.75 -1.64
CA SER A 94 5.99 0.66 -0.18
C SER A 94 7.30 0.98 0.52
N ARG A 95 7.20 1.57 1.72
CA ARG A 95 8.29 1.72 2.67
C ARG A 95 7.81 1.13 3.99
N THR A 96 8.61 0.26 4.60
CA THR A 96 8.33 -0.20 5.96
C THR A 96 8.75 0.90 6.92
N MET A 97 7.81 1.35 7.75
CA MET A 97 8.06 2.23 8.88
C MET A 97 7.88 1.40 10.15
N PRO A 98 8.81 1.46 11.12
CA PRO A 98 8.56 0.94 12.46
C PRO A 98 7.45 1.78 13.08
N ALA A 99 6.22 1.30 12.90
CA ALA A 99 5.02 2.11 13.10
C ALA A 99 4.12 1.59 14.21
N ALA A 100 4.47 0.45 14.82
CA ALA A 100 3.76 -0.10 15.97
C ALA A 100 4.27 0.57 17.24
N VAL A 101 3.47 1.46 17.80
CA VAL A 101 3.81 2.28 18.96
C VAL A 101 2.82 1.97 20.08
N PRO A 102 3.30 1.67 21.31
CA PRO A 102 2.42 1.52 22.45
C PRO A 102 1.77 2.86 22.78
N ALA A 103 0.49 2.82 23.15
CA ALA A 103 -0.27 3.97 23.59
C ALA A 103 -1.09 3.61 24.82
N TYR A 104 -1.13 4.51 25.80
CA TYR A 104 -1.93 4.33 27.00
C TYR A 104 -3.14 5.24 26.97
N ARG A 105 -4.32 4.68 27.23
CA ARG A 105 -5.53 5.46 27.51
C ARG A 105 -5.41 6.13 28.88
N GLN A 106 -6.34 7.04 29.17
CA GLN A 106 -6.38 7.75 30.45
C GLN A 106 -6.62 6.85 31.67
N ASP A 107 -7.31 5.72 31.48
CA ASP A 107 -7.54 4.70 32.50
C ASP A 107 -6.35 3.74 32.67
N GLY A 108 -5.28 3.93 31.91
CA GLY A 108 -4.09 3.09 31.92
C GLY A 108 -4.17 1.88 30.98
N GLU A 109 -5.26 1.69 30.24
CA GLU A 109 -5.36 0.61 29.25
C GLU A 109 -4.29 0.77 28.18
N LEU A 110 -3.50 -0.27 27.95
CA LEU A 110 -2.51 -0.32 26.88
C LEU A 110 -3.18 -0.76 25.57
N VAL A 111 -3.02 0.06 24.54
CA VAL A 111 -3.36 -0.26 23.15
C VAL A 111 -2.12 -0.07 22.27
N GLN A 112 -2.14 -0.62 21.06
CA GLN A 112 -1.08 -0.39 20.09
C GLN A 112 -1.61 0.44 18.92
N LEU A 113 -0.96 1.57 18.66
CA LEU A 113 -1.19 2.36 17.46
C LEU A 113 -0.24 1.91 16.35
N ARG A 114 -0.78 1.73 15.14
CA ARG A 114 -0.02 1.51 13.92
C ARG A 114 -0.08 2.76 13.06
N LEU A 115 1.00 3.54 13.06
CA LEU A 115 1.11 4.77 12.28
C LEU A 115 1.05 4.45 10.77
N CYS A 116 0.12 5.06 10.06
CA CYS A 116 -0.12 4.76 8.64
C CYS A 116 0.32 5.90 7.73
N VAL A 117 -0.20 7.11 7.96
CA VAL A 117 0.07 8.29 7.13
C VAL A 117 0.28 9.50 8.03
N ARG A 118 1.35 10.25 7.78
CA ARG A 118 1.58 11.56 8.41
C ARG A 118 1.06 12.67 7.50
N HIS A 119 0.21 13.52 8.04
CA HIS A 119 -0.15 14.82 7.47
C HIS A 119 0.48 15.93 8.32
N VAL A 120 0.44 17.17 7.82
CA VAL A 120 1.01 18.33 8.54
C VAL A 120 0.33 18.51 9.90
N GLU A 121 -1.01 18.38 9.91
CA GLU A 121 -1.84 18.68 11.08
C GLU A 121 -2.32 17.43 11.83
N GLU A 122 -1.99 16.23 11.39
CA GLU A 122 -2.51 14.99 12.00
C GLU A 122 -1.76 13.74 11.57
N TRP A 123 -1.96 12.67 12.33
CA TRP A 123 -1.62 11.31 11.94
C TRP A 123 -2.86 10.48 11.66
N HIS A 124 -2.77 9.59 10.68
CA HIS A 124 -3.72 8.50 10.51
C HIS A 124 -3.14 7.22 11.11
N VAL A 125 -3.91 6.59 11.98
CA VAL A 125 -3.47 5.43 12.76
C VAL A 125 -4.52 4.32 12.73
N LEU A 126 -4.07 3.08 12.81
CA LEU A 126 -4.92 1.94 13.15
C LEU A 126 -4.68 1.60 14.63
N CYS A 127 -5.74 1.50 15.42
CA CYS A 127 -5.64 1.06 16.81
C CYS A 127 -5.96 -0.43 16.92
N VAL A 128 -5.10 -1.18 17.61
CA VAL A 128 -5.25 -2.63 17.80
C VAL A 128 -4.89 -3.06 19.22
N GLU A 129 -5.33 -4.25 19.59
CA GLU A 129 -4.84 -4.95 20.79
C GLU A 129 -3.31 -5.11 20.73
N PRO A 130 -2.60 -4.95 21.85
CA PRO A 130 -1.14 -5.02 21.89
C PRO A 130 -0.60 -6.42 21.57
N ASP A 131 -1.34 -7.46 21.95
CA ASP A 131 -0.93 -8.85 21.75
C ASP A 131 -1.51 -9.47 20.46
N PRO A 132 -0.77 -10.38 19.79
CA PRO A 132 -1.31 -11.17 18.69
C PRO A 132 -2.54 -11.99 19.15
N PRO A 133 -3.61 -12.10 18.33
CA PRO A 133 -3.65 -11.84 16.88
C PRO A 133 -3.94 -10.38 16.46
N HIS A 134 -3.87 -9.39 17.36
CA HIS A 134 -4.16 -7.97 17.11
C HIS A 134 -5.54 -7.72 16.50
N ARG A 135 -6.56 -7.58 17.34
CA ARG A 135 -7.89 -7.16 16.86
C ARG A 135 -7.97 -5.63 16.83
N ASN A 136 -8.78 -5.11 15.91
CA ASN A 136 -9.02 -3.67 15.83
C ASN A 136 -9.74 -3.19 17.08
N VAL A 137 -9.22 -2.12 17.68
CA VAL A 137 -9.79 -1.46 18.86
C VAL A 137 -10.37 -0.13 18.42
N ALA A 138 -11.59 0.16 18.87
CA ALA A 138 -12.21 1.46 18.63
C ALA A 138 -11.61 2.52 19.57
N LEU A 139 -11.36 3.70 19.02
CA LEU A 139 -11.10 4.92 19.78
C LEU A 139 -12.39 5.76 19.87
N ARG A 140 -12.39 6.83 20.66
CA ARG A 140 -13.48 7.80 20.72
C ARG A 140 -12.97 9.17 20.30
N GLU A 141 -13.79 9.94 19.60
CA GLU A 141 -13.45 11.33 19.30
C GLU A 141 -13.30 12.14 20.60
N GLY A 142 -12.25 12.96 20.68
CA GLY A 142 -11.87 13.69 21.89
C GLY A 142 -11.10 12.85 22.94
N GLU A 143 -10.94 11.54 22.72
CA GLU A 143 -10.15 10.69 23.61
C GLU A 143 -8.67 11.14 23.60
N ARG A 144 -8.03 11.19 24.78
CA ARG A 144 -6.59 11.48 24.89
C ARG A 144 -5.80 10.20 25.14
N LEU A 145 -4.68 10.07 24.44
CA LEU A 145 -3.75 8.94 24.51
C LEU A 145 -2.35 9.44 24.82
N GLN A 146 -1.61 8.68 25.62
CA GLN A 146 -0.18 8.87 25.86
C GLN A 146 0.61 7.96 24.93
N VAL A 147 1.37 8.52 24.00
CA VAL A 147 2.10 7.81 22.95
C VAL A 147 3.57 8.19 23.03
N ALA A 148 4.43 7.23 23.40
CA ALA A 148 5.88 7.44 23.57
C ALA A 148 6.27 8.67 24.43
N GLY A 149 5.44 9.00 25.43
CA GLY A 149 5.65 10.12 26.34
C GLY A 149 5.05 11.46 25.89
N ASP A 150 4.40 11.52 24.74
CA ASP A 150 3.61 12.69 24.32
C ASP A 150 2.11 12.42 24.44
N GLU A 151 1.34 13.45 24.79
CA GLU A 151 -0.12 13.37 24.74
C GLU A 151 -0.62 13.72 23.32
N THR A 152 -1.62 12.98 22.84
CA THR A 152 -2.32 13.23 21.58
C THR A 152 -3.82 13.04 21.78
N ALA A 153 -4.65 13.82 21.07
CA ALA A 153 -6.09 13.61 21.06
C ALA A 153 -6.58 12.98 19.75
N VAL A 154 -7.61 12.15 19.87
CA VAL A 154 -8.30 11.53 18.74
C VAL A 154 -9.25 12.54 18.12
N ARG A 155 -8.98 12.95 16.88
CA ARG A 155 -9.80 13.89 16.10
C ARG A 155 -11.03 13.26 15.47
N GLY A 156 -11.12 11.94 15.50
CA GLY A 156 -12.25 11.19 14.95
C GLY A 156 -11.83 10.15 13.91
N ARG A 157 -12.82 9.57 13.25
CA ARG A 157 -12.66 8.44 12.34
C ARG A 157 -12.59 8.91 10.88
N ARG A 158 -11.84 8.21 10.03
CA ARG A 158 -11.91 8.45 8.58
C ARG A 158 -13.21 7.91 8.00
N ALA A 159 -13.93 8.74 7.25
CA ALA A 159 -15.19 8.37 6.62
C ALA A 159 -15.01 7.36 5.47
N ASP A 160 -13.91 7.46 4.73
CA ASP A 160 -13.61 6.63 3.57
C ASP A 160 -12.88 5.32 3.93
N LEU A 161 -12.15 5.32 5.05
CA LEU A 161 -11.41 4.17 5.58
C LEU A 161 -11.72 4.01 7.07
N PRO A 162 -12.85 3.37 7.44
CA PRO A 162 -13.31 3.35 8.82
C PRO A 162 -12.36 2.61 9.78
N LEU A 163 -11.41 1.82 9.30
CA LEU A 163 -10.42 1.24 10.22
C LEU A 163 -9.39 2.26 10.73
N LEU A 164 -9.26 3.42 10.07
CA LEU A 164 -8.30 4.44 10.43
C LEU A 164 -8.92 5.56 11.26
N TRP A 165 -8.16 5.97 12.28
CA TRP A 165 -8.44 7.09 13.16
C TRP A 165 -7.48 8.23 12.86
N ARG A 166 -7.95 9.47 13.06
CA ARG A 166 -7.17 10.69 12.99
C ARG A 166 -6.78 11.08 14.41
N ILE A 167 -5.51 11.36 14.63
CA ILE A 167 -5.00 11.87 15.92
C ILE A 167 -4.20 13.15 15.69
N ASP A 168 -4.04 13.96 16.72
CA ASP A 168 -3.15 15.12 16.72
C ASP A 168 -1.71 14.74 16.31
N PRO A 169 -0.94 15.69 15.76
CA PRO A 169 0.42 15.41 15.32
C PRO A 169 1.29 14.97 16.51
N LEU A 170 2.04 13.89 16.32
CA LEU A 170 3.08 13.44 17.24
C LEU A 170 4.41 14.12 16.89
N ARG A 171 5.31 14.24 17.87
CA ARG A 171 6.65 14.83 17.65
C ARG A 171 7.45 14.04 16.62
N GLU A 172 8.49 14.67 16.07
CA GLU A 172 9.41 14.00 15.16
C GLU A 172 10.34 13.05 15.92
N GLY A 173 10.65 11.89 15.31
CA GLY A 173 11.64 10.95 15.83
C GLY A 173 11.13 9.90 16.81
N LEU A 174 9.84 9.55 16.77
CA LEU A 174 9.29 8.35 17.44
C LEU A 174 10.02 7.06 17.06
#